data_AF-A0A8T6SGF6-F1
#
_entry.id   AF-A0A8T6SGF6-F1
#
_cell.length_a   1.000
_cell.length_b   1.000
_cell.length_c   1.000
_cell.angle_alpha   90.00
_cell.angle_beta   90.00
_cell.angle_gamma   90.00
#
_symmetry.space_group_name_H-M   'P 1'
#
loop_
_entity.id
_entity.type
_entity.pdbx_description
1 polymer ?
#
loop_
_entity_poly.entity_id
_entity_poly.type
_entity_poly.pdbx_seq_one_letter_code
_entity_poly.pdbx_strand_id
1 'polypeptide(L)'
;MLDAYLSLKKIERLLSMKKFIDALAVILCFLALLVVQALAQQLPADATTLSLKDYDISQFITSSGSTPNNIIKLDNNEEIILACVKGKTREQLQADGIEFVESQIKLLKTWRVLHEDNDILKTSFPILGTNETTQLRDHSVAAVPAISQQLRPDILRFIAVLDSIGRADNAYTILFSYVLDDLVWDRFEEKGLLRKREITTKMPFWAGVIW
;
A
#
# COMPACT_ATOMS: atom_id res chain seq x y z
N MET A 1 23.14 38.83 -12.42
CA MET A 1 22.57 38.26 -13.67
C MET A 1 22.74 36.73 -13.72
N LEU A 2 23.89 36.19 -13.28
CA LEU A 2 24.16 34.74 -13.21
C LEU A 2 23.30 34.00 -12.16
N ASP A 3 23.03 34.61 -10.99
CA ASP A 3 22.21 34.00 -9.93
C ASP A 3 20.73 33.90 -10.30
N ALA A 4 20.19 34.88 -11.02
CA ALA A 4 18.81 34.85 -11.52
C ALA A 4 18.62 33.76 -12.58
N TYR A 5 19.64 33.50 -13.41
CA TYR A 5 19.64 32.45 -14.43
C TYR A 5 19.76 31.03 -13.84
N LEU A 6 20.57 30.86 -12.79
CA LEU A 6 20.66 29.62 -12.02
C LEU A 6 19.35 29.31 -11.27
N SER A 7 18.68 30.34 -10.73
CA SER A 7 17.38 30.19 -10.07
C SER A 7 16.26 29.85 -11.08
N LEU A 8 16.26 30.46 -12.27
CA LEU A 8 15.31 30.12 -13.34
C LEU A 8 15.49 28.67 -13.84
N LYS A 9 16.74 28.23 -14.05
CA LYS A 9 17.03 26.83 -14.43
C LYS A 9 16.64 25.81 -13.35
N LYS A 10 16.75 26.18 -12.07
CA LYS A 10 16.25 25.36 -10.95
C LYS A 10 14.72 25.25 -10.98
N ILE A 11 14.04 26.36 -11.24
CA ILE A 11 12.57 26.43 -11.34
C ILE A 11 12.07 25.66 -12.58
N GLU A 12 12.71 25.81 -13.73
CA GLU A 12 12.40 25.04 -14.95
C GLU A 12 12.66 23.53 -14.78
N ARG A 13 13.73 23.14 -14.09
CA ARG A 13 13.99 21.73 -13.73
C ARG A 13 12.95 21.17 -12.77
N LEU A 14 12.52 21.94 -11.77
CA LEU A 14 11.45 21.56 -10.85
C LEU A 14 10.09 21.44 -11.56
N LEU A 15 9.78 22.33 -12.52
CA LEU A 15 8.57 22.27 -13.35
C LEU A 15 8.58 21.09 -14.34
N SER A 16 9.74 20.76 -14.91
CA SER A 16 9.94 19.58 -15.76
C SER A 16 9.77 18.29 -14.96
N MET A 17 10.33 18.23 -13.75
CA MET A 17 10.11 17.14 -12.82
C MET A 17 8.65 17.06 -12.40
N LYS A 18 7.96 18.18 -12.15
CA LYS A 18 6.54 18.18 -11.78
C LYS A 18 5.66 17.50 -12.83
N LYS A 19 5.89 17.75 -14.13
CA LYS A 19 5.16 17.07 -15.22
C LYS A 19 5.46 15.57 -15.30
N PHE A 20 6.72 15.18 -15.10
CA PHE A 20 7.13 13.77 -14.99
C PHE A 20 6.47 13.10 -13.78
N ILE A 21 6.39 13.81 -12.65
CA ILE A 21 5.75 13.39 -11.41
C ILE A 21 4.23 13.29 -11.56
N ASP A 22 3.59 14.21 -12.28
CA ASP A 22 2.15 14.15 -12.60
C ASP A 22 1.85 12.94 -13.51
N ALA A 23 2.69 12.68 -14.52
CA ALA A 23 2.53 11.53 -15.40
C ALA A 23 2.74 10.19 -14.66
N LEU A 24 3.82 10.07 -13.88
CA LEU A 24 4.12 8.89 -13.08
C LEU A 24 3.01 8.62 -12.04
N ALA A 25 2.49 9.67 -11.41
CA ALA A 25 1.39 9.58 -10.46
C ALA A 25 0.09 9.12 -11.08
N VAL A 26 -0.28 9.66 -12.24
CA VAL A 26 -1.48 9.22 -12.97
C VAL A 26 -1.37 7.74 -13.30
N ILE A 27 -0.20 7.29 -13.76
CA ILE A 27 0.07 5.88 -14.06
C ILE A 27 -0.04 5.01 -12.79
N LEU A 28 0.61 5.40 -11.69
CA LEU A 28 0.54 4.68 -10.41
C LEU A 28 -0.88 4.64 -9.83
N CYS A 29 -1.66 5.71 -10.01
CA CYS A 29 -3.06 5.77 -9.59
C CYS A 29 -3.97 4.89 -10.46
N PHE A 30 -3.75 4.86 -11.77
CA PHE A 30 -4.47 3.97 -12.67
C PHE A 30 -4.16 2.50 -12.38
N LEU A 31 -2.90 2.18 -12.06
CA LEU A 31 -2.51 0.84 -11.59
C LEU A 31 -3.18 0.49 -10.26
N ALA A 32 -3.20 1.40 -9.29
CA ALA A 32 -3.88 1.19 -8.02
C ALA A 32 -5.41 0.99 -8.19
N LEU A 33 -6.06 1.76 -9.07
CA LEU A 33 -7.50 1.63 -9.37
C LEU A 33 -7.85 0.31 -10.09
N LEU A 34 -7.01 -0.14 -11.03
CA LEU A 34 -7.18 -1.43 -11.72
C LEU A 34 -7.02 -2.61 -10.76
N VAL A 35 -6.10 -2.52 -9.82
CA VAL A 35 -5.90 -3.53 -8.77
C VAL A 35 -7.10 -3.58 -7.82
N VAL A 36 -7.64 -2.43 -7.40
CA VAL A 36 -8.85 -2.40 -6.55
C VAL A 36 -10.08 -3.00 -7.24
N GLN A 37 -10.25 -2.81 -8.55
CA GLN A 37 -11.36 -3.40 -9.32
C GLN A 37 -11.20 -4.89 -9.60
N ALA A 38 -9.98 -5.36 -9.88
CA ALA A 38 -9.70 -6.78 -10.10
C ALA A 38 -9.80 -7.60 -8.78
N LEU A 39 -9.36 -7.03 -7.65
CA LEU A 39 -9.37 -7.68 -6.34
C LEU A 39 -10.74 -7.75 -5.67
N ALA A 40 -11.75 -7.04 -6.20
CA ALA A 40 -13.12 -7.15 -5.70
C ALA A 40 -13.76 -8.52 -6.01
N GLN A 41 -13.12 -9.36 -6.83
CA GLN A 41 -13.65 -10.65 -7.22
C GLN A 41 -12.68 -11.79 -6.89
N GLN A 42 -13.12 -12.62 -5.93
CA GLN A 42 -12.75 -14.02 -5.70
C GLN A 42 -11.50 -14.34 -4.87
N LEU A 43 -11.62 -14.21 -3.54
CA LEU A 43 -10.99 -15.19 -2.63
C LEU A 43 -11.64 -16.58 -2.81
N PRO A 44 -10.89 -17.68 -2.67
CA PRO A 44 -11.43 -19.04 -2.66
C PRO A 44 -12.53 -19.19 -1.61
N ALA A 45 -13.49 -20.06 -1.89
CA ALA A 45 -14.72 -20.21 -1.10
C ALA A 45 -14.50 -20.88 0.28
N ASP A 46 -13.31 -21.42 0.56
CA ASP A 46 -13.04 -22.22 1.76
C ASP A 46 -11.98 -21.53 2.64
N ALA A 47 -12.42 -20.64 3.52
CA ALA A 47 -11.55 -19.89 4.43
C ALA A 47 -10.96 -20.75 5.56
N THR A 48 -11.45 -21.98 5.74
CA THR A 48 -11.11 -22.92 6.81
C THR A 48 -9.74 -23.62 6.64
N THR A 49 -9.09 -23.49 5.48
CA THR A 49 -7.75 -24.05 5.23
C THR A 49 -6.66 -22.99 5.07
N LEU A 50 -7.01 -21.70 5.11
CA LEU A 50 -6.06 -20.61 4.93
C LEU A 50 -5.36 -20.26 6.25
N SER A 51 -4.06 -20.02 6.19
CA SER A 51 -3.27 -19.42 7.28
C SER A 51 -2.53 -18.20 6.77
N LEU A 52 -2.50 -17.12 7.56
CA LEU A 52 -1.63 -15.95 7.32
C LEU A 52 -0.14 -16.32 7.33
N LYS A 53 0.25 -17.50 7.83
CA LYS A 53 1.63 -18.00 7.68
C LYS A 53 2.02 -18.31 6.25
N ASP A 54 1.03 -18.54 5.38
CA ASP A 54 1.25 -18.80 3.95
C ASP A 54 1.46 -17.50 3.16
N TYR A 55 1.43 -16.34 3.83
CA TYR A 55 1.55 -15.02 3.25
C TYR A 55 2.75 -14.27 3.81
N ASP A 56 3.42 -13.50 2.96
CA ASP A 56 4.39 -12.50 3.41
C ASP A 56 3.65 -11.28 3.96
N ILE A 57 3.83 -10.98 5.25
CA ILE A 57 3.21 -9.80 5.88
C ILE A 57 4.21 -8.65 5.88
N SER A 58 3.89 -7.58 5.15
CA SER A 58 4.70 -6.36 5.10
C SER A 58 4.00 -5.22 5.86
N GLN A 59 4.75 -4.44 6.64
CA GLN A 59 4.17 -3.40 7.52
C GLN A 59 5.01 -2.13 7.46
N PHE A 60 4.36 -0.99 7.21
CA PHE A 60 4.97 0.34 7.38
C PHE A 60 4.28 1.03 8.56
N ILE A 61 4.98 1.15 9.69
CA ILE A 61 4.38 1.55 10.96
C ILE A 61 5.22 2.58 11.72
N THR A 62 4.52 3.51 12.36
CA THR A 62 4.98 4.16 13.59
C THR A 62 4.20 3.53 14.74
N SER A 63 4.89 2.96 15.72
CA SER A 63 4.24 2.26 16.84
C SER A 63 4.80 2.71 18.18
N SER A 64 3.95 2.70 19.21
CA SER A 64 4.37 2.83 20.60
C SER A 64 4.25 1.46 21.28
N GLY A 65 5.36 0.73 21.39
CA GLY A 65 5.50 -0.46 22.24
C GLY A 65 5.30 -1.83 21.57
N SER A 66 4.40 -1.99 20.59
CA SER A 66 4.19 -3.29 19.90
C SER A 66 3.67 -3.09 18.48
N THR A 67 3.71 -4.15 17.66
CA THR A 67 3.28 -4.12 16.26
C THR A 67 1.95 -4.86 16.05
N PRO A 68 1.16 -4.50 15.03
CA PRO A 68 -0.07 -5.23 14.69
C PRO A 68 0.16 -6.74 14.49
N ASN A 69 1.35 -7.14 14.01
CA ASN A 69 1.70 -8.56 13.86
C ASN A 69 1.51 -9.38 15.14
N ASN A 70 1.89 -8.79 16.28
CA ASN A 70 1.79 -9.48 17.55
C ASN A 70 0.32 -9.76 17.90
N ILE A 71 -0.57 -8.82 17.61
CA ILE A 71 -2.01 -8.97 17.86
C ILE A 71 -2.64 -9.98 16.91
N ILE A 72 -2.24 -9.97 15.64
CA ILE A 72 -2.71 -10.94 14.64
C ILE A 72 -2.44 -12.38 15.09
N LYS A 73 -1.29 -12.62 15.74
CA LYS A 73 -0.86 -13.95 16.19
C LYS A 73 -1.42 -14.40 17.55
N LEU A 74 -2.19 -13.55 18.24
CA LEU A 74 -2.80 -13.92 19.52
C LEU A 74 -4.04 -14.77 19.30
N ASP A 75 -4.19 -15.80 20.13
CA ASP A 75 -5.34 -16.71 20.15
C ASP A 75 -5.68 -17.20 18.73
N ASN A 76 -6.96 -17.11 18.32
CA ASN A 76 -7.41 -17.39 16.96
C ASN A 76 -7.70 -16.12 16.14
N ASN A 77 -7.05 -14.99 16.45
CA ASN A 77 -7.29 -13.74 15.74
C ASN A 77 -7.06 -13.85 14.23
N GLU A 78 -6.06 -14.62 13.81
CA GLU A 78 -5.77 -14.93 12.41
C GLU A 78 -6.98 -15.52 11.68
N GLU A 79 -7.69 -16.46 12.31
CA GLU A 79 -8.88 -17.10 11.77
C GLU A 79 -10.04 -16.10 11.59
N ILE A 80 -10.28 -15.26 12.61
CA ILE A 80 -11.28 -14.20 12.57
C ILE A 80 -10.98 -13.22 11.42
N ILE A 81 -9.71 -12.82 11.25
CA ILE A 81 -9.26 -11.90 10.20
C ILE A 81 -9.48 -12.51 8.83
N LEU A 82 -9.11 -13.78 8.62
CA LEU A 82 -9.30 -14.46 7.34
C LEU A 82 -10.79 -14.62 7.00
N ALA A 83 -11.61 -14.97 7.99
CA ALA A 83 -13.06 -15.07 7.81
C ALA A 83 -13.70 -13.73 7.43
N CYS A 84 -13.15 -12.61 7.90
CA CYS A 84 -13.67 -11.26 7.67
C CYS A 84 -13.14 -10.57 6.39
N VAL A 85 -12.38 -11.23 5.51
CA VAL A 85 -11.83 -10.58 4.30
C VAL A 85 -12.92 -9.97 3.41
N LYS A 86 -14.01 -10.72 3.16
CA LYS A 86 -15.16 -10.25 2.36
C LYS A 86 -16.20 -9.47 3.17
N GLY A 87 -15.97 -9.29 4.47
CA GLY A 87 -16.96 -8.75 5.40
C GLY A 87 -17.90 -9.85 5.90
N LYS A 88 -18.08 -9.96 7.22
CA LYS A 88 -19.05 -10.85 7.87
C LYS A 88 -19.65 -10.19 9.10
N THR A 89 -20.90 -10.53 9.38
CA THR A 89 -21.55 -10.24 10.67
C THR A 89 -21.06 -11.23 11.73
N ARG A 90 -21.31 -10.91 13.01
CA ARG A 90 -20.99 -11.81 14.13
C ARG A 90 -21.75 -13.13 14.03
N GLU A 91 -23.01 -13.07 13.62
CA GLU A 91 -23.88 -14.22 13.43
C GLU A 91 -23.35 -15.14 12.33
N GLN A 92 -22.82 -14.57 11.25
CA GLN A 92 -22.18 -15.34 10.18
C GLN A 92 -20.89 -16.01 10.65
N LEU A 93 -20.05 -15.31 11.41
CA LEU A 93 -18.84 -15.91 11.99
C LEU A 93 -19.18 -17.10 12.90
N GLN A 94 -20.18 -16.96 13.76
CA GLN A 94 -20.65 -18.05 14.62
C GLN A 94 -21.23 -19.22 13.81
N ALA A 95 -22.00 -18.93 12.75
CA ALA A 95 -22.56 -19.95 11.88
C ALA A 95 -21.47 -20.74 11.14
N ASP A 96 -20.34 -20.11 10.82
CA ASP A 96 -19.16 -20.74 10.23
C ASP A 96 -18.31 -21.51 11.27
N GLY A 97 -18.72 -21.54 12.54
CA GLY A 97 -18.01 -22.23 13.61
C GLY A 97 -16.79 -21.48 14.16
N ILE A 98 -16.64 -20.19 13.81
CA ILE A 98 -15.52 -19.36 14.29
C ILE A 98 -15.83 -18.87 15.69
N GLU A 99 -15.12 -19.39 16.68
CA GLU A 99 -15.24 -18.94 18.07
C GLU A 99 -14.57 -17.58 18.26
N PHE A 100 -15.20 -16.67 18.99
CA PHE A 100 -14.58 -15.41 19.38
C PHE A 100 -15.19 -14.86 20.67
N VAL A 101 -14.44 -14.00 21.36
CA VAL A 101 -14.94 -13.16 22.45
C VAL A 101 -14.91 -11.68 22.03
N GLU A 102 -15.86 -10.88 22.54
CA GLU A 102 -15.96 -9.45 22.18
C GLU A 102 -14.70 -8.65 22.51
N SER A 103 -13.90 -9.08 23.48
CA SER A 103 -12.60 -8.46 23.76
C SER A 103 -11.60 -8.63 22.62
N GLN A 104 -11.62 -9.76 21.88
CA GLN A 104 -10.79 -9.95 20.70
C GLN A 104 -11.22 -9.01 19.57
N ILE A 105 -12.53 -8.93 19.29
CA ILE A 105 -13.07 -8.01 18.27
C ILE A 105 -12.70 -6.57 18.59
N LYS A 106 -12.85 -6.15 19.85
CA LYS A 106 -12.46 -4.81 20.31
C LYS A 106 -10.96 -4.57 20.17
N LEU A 107 -10.12 -5.55 20.50
CA LEU A 107 -8.68 -5.47 20.35
C LEU A 107 -8.30 -5.29 18.88
N LEU A 108 -8.81 -6.14 17.99
CA LEU A 108 -8.54 -6.09 16.55
C LEU A 108 -8.99 -4.76 15.92
N LYS A 109 -10.13 -4.21 16.35
CA LYS A 109 -10.59 -2.88 15.94
C LYS A 109 -9.69 -1.76 16.45
N THR A 110 -9.29 -1.81 17.72
CA THR A 110 -8.41 -0.79 18.31
C THR A 110 -7.02 -0.80 17.67
N TRP A 111 -6.59 -1.99 17.24
CA TRP A 111 -5.38 -2.20 16.44
C TRP A 111 -5.63 -2.05 14.94
N ARG A 112 -6.76 -1.51 14.47
CA ARG A 112 -7.02 -1.19 13.06
C ARG A 112 -6.77 -2.36 12.09
N VAL A 113 -6.88 -3.59 12.60
CA VAL A 113 -6.75 -4.84 11.84
C VAL A 113 -8.13 -5.21 11.28
N LEU A 114 -9.18 -5.02 12.09
CA LEU A 114 -10.58 -5.06 11.66
C LEU A 114 -11.19 -3.65 11.69
N HIS A 115 -12.14 -3.41 10.80
CA HIS A 115 -13.08 -2.31 10.89
C HIS A 115 -14.50 -2.86 10.90
N GLU A 116 -15.42 -2.06 11.43
CA GLU A 116 -16.82 -2.42 11.51
C GLU A 116 -17.64 -1.29 10.92
N ASP A 117 -18.55 -1.63 10.01
CA ASP A 117 -19.52 -0.71 9.42
C ASP A 117 -20.87 -1.43 9.30
N ASN A 118 -21.92 -0.86 9.86
CA ASN A 118 -23.27 -1.45 9.92
C ASN A 118 -23.26 -2.93 10.35
N ASP A 119 -22.60 -3.24 11.47
CA ASP A 119 -22.43 -4.60 12.04
C ASP A 119 -21.64 -5.60 11.17
N ILE A 120 -21.07 -5.15 10.05
CA ILE A 120 -20.20 -5.96 9.20
C ILE A 120 -18.75 -5.73 9.62
N LEU A 121 -18.13 -6.78 10.17
CA LEU A 121 -16.71 -6.84 10.46
C LEU A 121 -15.94 -7.15 9.18
N LYS A 122 -14.94 -6.32 8.86
CA LYS A 122 -14.11 -6.49 7.66
C LYS A 122 -12.64 -6.24 7.93
N THR A 123 -11.79 -7.06 7.31
CA THR A 123 -10.33 -6.88 7.37
C THR A 123 -9.90 -5.56 6.75
N SER A 124 -9.02 -4.86 7.44
CA SER A 124 -8.65 -3.46 7.13
C SER A 124 -7.44 -3.32 6.21
N PHE A 125 -6.90 -4.45 5.74
CA PHE A 125 -5.80 -4.53 4.79
C PHE A 125 -6.13 -5.59 3.73
N PRO A 126 -5.57 -5.46 2.52
CA PRO A 126 -5.75 -6.46 1.48
C PRO A 126 -5.07 -7.77 1.88
N ILE A 127 -5.69 -8.91 1.57
CA ILE A 127 -5.06 -10.23 1.63
C ILE A 127 -5.09 -10.78 0.21
N LEU A 128 -3.90 -10.93 -0.40
CA LEU A 128 -3.75 -11.31 -1.79
C LEU A 128 -3.41 -12.79 -1.91
N GLY A 129 -4.35 -13.61 -2.38
CA GLY A 129 -4.08 -15.00 -2.72
C GLY A 129 -3.21 -15.16 -3.96
N THR A 130 -2.95 -16.41 -4.34
CA THR A 130 -2.15 -16.76 -5.52
C THR A 130 -2.72 -16.15 -6.80
N ASN A 131 -4.04 -16.18 -6.95
CA ASN A 131 -4.72 -15.65 -8.14
C ASN A 131 -4.60 -14.13 -8.22
N GLU A 132 -4.92 -13.44 -7.12
CA GLU A 132 -4.80 -11.99 -6.96
C GLU A 132 -3.36 -11.51 -7.23
N THR A 133 -2.38 -12.22 -6.67
CA THR A 133 -0.95 -11.93 -6.87
C THR A 133 -0.53 -12.14 -8.33
N THR A 134 -1.07 -13.16 -8.99
CA THR A 134 -0.77 -13.45 -10.40
C THR A 134 -1.36 -12.37 -11.30
N GLN A 135 -2.62 -11.99 -11.09
CA GLN A 135 -3.24 -10.90 -11.83
C GLN A 135 -2.50 -9.57 -11.64
N LEU A 136 -2.10 -9.25 -10.41
CA LEU A 136 -1.29 -8.07 -10.12
C LEU A 136 0.04 -8.09 -10.90
N ARG A 137 0.71 -9.23 -10.96
CA ARG A 137 1.95 -9.42 -11.72
C ARG A 137 1.72 -9.25 -13.22
N ASP A 138 0.68 -9.87 -13.77
CA ASP A 138 0.36 -9.81 -15.19
C ASP A 138 0.01 -8.39 -15.64
N HIS A 139 -0.82 -7.69 -14.85
CA HIS A 139 -1.12 -6.28 -15.07
C HIS A 139 0.13 -5.41 -15.02
N SER A 140 1.02 -5.65 -14.05
CA SER A 140 2.27 -4.92 -13.93
C SER A 140 3.13 -5.12 -15.19
N VAL A 141 3.30 -6.37 -15.64
CA VAL A 141 4.07 -6.71 -16.85
C VAL A 141 3.46 -6.06 -18.09
N ALA A 142 2.14 -6.10 -18.24
CA ALA A 142 1.44 -5.50 -19.38
C ALA A 142 1.58 -3.98 -19.43
N ALA A 143 1.71 -3.31 -18.27
CA ALA A 143 1.89 -1.87 -18.18
C ALA A 143 3.33 -1.41 -18.48
N VAL A 144 4.34 -2.26 -18.28
CA VAL A 144 5.76 -1.90 -18.44
C VAL A 144 6.09 -1.27 -19.79
N PRO A 145 5.66 -1.80 -20.96
CA PRO A 145 6.07 -1.24 -22.25
C PRO A 145 5.62 0.21 -22.45
N ALA A 146 4.36 0.51 -22.13
CA ALA A 146 3.78 1.85 -22.28
C ALA A 146 4.48 2.85 -21.34
N ILE A 147 4.65 2.45 -20.08
CA ILE A 147 5.31 3.27 -19.05
C ILE A 147 6.78 3.52 -19.43
N SER A 148 7.50 2.47 -19.80
CA SER A 148 8.93 2.57 -20.13
C SER A 148 9.16 3.45 -21.34
N GLN A 149 8.32 3.37 -22.37
CA GLN A 149 8.42 4.22 -23.55
C GLN A 149 8.23 5.70 -23.18
N GLN A 150 7.27 6.00 -22.31
CA GLN A 150 6.99 7.36 -21.88
C GLN A 150 8.08 7.93 -20.97
N LEU A 151 8.60 7.14 -20.02
CA LEU A 151 9.57 7.61 -19.02
C LEU A 151 11.02 7.59 -19.52
N ARG A 152 11.34 6.84 -20.59
CA ARG A 152 12.72 6.67 -21.07
C ARG A 152 13.46 8.00 -21.30
N PRO A 153 12.90 9.03 -21.97
CA PRO A 153 13.60 10.30 -22.16
C PRO A 153 13.94 10.98 -20.83
N ASP A 154 13.04 10.92 -19.85
CA ASP A 154 13.23 11.50 -18.53
C ASP A 154 14.28 10.75 -17.70
N ILE A 155 14.27 9.42 -17.75
CA ILE A 155 15.28 8.58 -17.10
C ILE A 155 16.67 8.88 -17.67
N LEU A 156 16.81 9.00 -19.00
CA LEU A 156 18.09 9.35 -19.63
C LEU A 156 18.58 10.75 -19.21
N ARG A 157 17.66 11.73 -19.11
CA ARG A 157 18.00 13.06 -18.60
C ARG A 157 18.43 13.02 -17.13
N PHE A 158 17.75 12.23 -16.32
CA PHE A 158 18.09 12.03 -14.91
C PHE A 158 19.48 11.42 -14.76
N ILE A 159 19.80 10.37 -15.52
CA ILE A 159 21.14 9.75 -15.54
C ILE A 159 22.20 10.78 -15.95
N ALA A 160 21.96 11.59 -16.98
CA ALA A 160 22.92 12.62 -17.40
C ALA A 160 23.17 13.69 -16.31
N VAL A 161 22.15 14.04 -15.52
CA VAL A 161 22.32 14.93 -14.36
C VAL A 161 23.18 14.27 -13.29
N LEU A 162 22.94 12.99 -12.98
CA LEU A 162 23.74 12.26 -12.01
C LEU A 162 25.18 12.07 -12.46
N ASP A 163 25.40 11.83 -13.75
CA ASP A 163 26.73 11.74 -14.34
C ASP A 163 27.53 13.04 -14.17
N SER A 164 26.88 14.19 -14.38
CA SER A 164 27.52 15.50 -14.18
C SER A 164 27.99 15.78 -12.74
N ILE A 165 27.53 14.99 -11.77
CA ILE A 165 27.95 15.06 -10.36
C ILE A 165 28.67 13.79 -9.88
N GLY A 166 29.09 12.90 -10.79
CA GLY A 166 29.84 11.69 -10.47
C GLY A 166 29.01 10.60 -9.77
N ARG A 167 27.71 10.52 -10.06
CA ARG A 167 26.76 9.59 -9.41
C ARG A 167 25.99 8.70 -10.38
N ALA A 168 26.40 8.61 -11.66
CA ALA A 168 25.71 7.80 -12.67
C ALA A 168 25.47 6.34 -12.22
N ASP A 169 26.47 5.71 -11.59
CA ASP A 169 26.39 4.32 -11.12
C ASP A 169 25.33 4.09 -10.04
N ASN A 170 24.84 5.16 -9.40
CA ASN A 170 23.84 5.11 -8.35
C ASN A 170 22.43 5.46 -8.86
N ALA A 171 22.26 5.65 -10.18
CA ALA A 171 21.02 6.16 -10.75
C ALA A 171 19.80 5.32 -10.38
N TYR A 172 19.91 4.00 -10.42
CA TYR A 172 18.83 3.11 -10.01
C TYR A 172 18.43 3.34 -8.55
N THR A 173 19.38 3.26 -7.61
CA THR A 173 19.11 3.39 -6.17
C THR A 173 18.55 4.76 -5.82
N ILE A 174 19.06 5.83 -6.43
CA ILE A 174 18.58 7.20 -6.19
C ILE A 174 17.16 7.36 -6.74
N LEU A 175 16.89 6.89 -7.97
CA LEU A 175 15.56 6.96 -8.56
C LEU A 175 14.55 6.11 -7.76
N PHE A 176 14.96 4.90 -7.37
CA PHE A 176 14.14 4.00 -6.58
C PHE A 176 13.78 4.60 -5.22
N SER A 177 14.77 5.15 -4.50
CA SER A 177 14.54 5.80 -3.20
C SER A 177 13.63 7.02 -3.37
N TYR A 178 13.84 7.84 -4.39
CA TYR A 178 12.99 9.01 -4.66
C TYR A 178 11.54 8.62 -5.02
N VAL A 179 11.37 7.54 -5.79
CA VAL A 179 10.03 7.03 -6.12
C VAL A 179 9.33 6.52 -4.87
N LEU A 180 10.03 5.74 -4.03
CA LEU A 180 9.44 5.20 -2.81
C LEU A 180 9.16 6.29 -1.77
N ASP A 181 10.12 7.17 -1.48
CA ASP A 181 10.06 8.06 -0.31
C ASP A 181 9.17 9.28 -0.52
N ASP A 182 9.13 9.86 -1.74
CA ASP A 182 8.35 11.07 -2.02
C ASP A 182 7.18 10.79 -2.96
N LEU A 183 7.42 10.14 -4.10
CA LEU A 183 6.45 10.14 -5.20
C LEU A 183 5.26 9.21 -4.99
N VAL A 184 5.46 8.04 -4.40
CA VAL A 184 4.38 7.08 -4.20
C VAL A 184 3.49 7.53 -3.04
N TRP A 185 4.08 7.96 -1.92
CA TRP A 185 3.33 8.32 -0.72
C TRP A 185 2.49 9.58 -0.90
N ASP A 186 3.08 10.66 -1.39
CA ASP A 186 2.35 11.93 -1.60
C ASP A 186 1.15 11.72 -2.54
N ARG A 187 1.31 10.88 -3.56
CA ARG A 187 0.24 10.61 -4.54
C ARG A 187 -0.85 9.72 -3.98
N PHE A 188 -0.49 8.71 -3.20
CA PHE A 188 -1.50 7.91 -2.52
C PHE A 188 -2.26 8.74 -1.48
N GLU A 189 -1.62 9.71 -0.83
CA GLU A 189 -2.29 10.68 0.04
C GLU A 189 -3.22 11.63 -0.74
N GLU A 190 -2.72 12.29 -1.79
CA GLU A 190 -3.51 13.22 -2.63
C GLU A 190 -4.77 12.56 -3.19
N LYS A 191 -4.70 11.26 -3.49
CA LYS A 191 -5.78 10.49 -4.09
C LYS A 191 -6.68 9.83 -3.05
N GLY A 192 -6.41 10.03 -1.76
CA GLY A 192 -7.16 9.41 -0.67
C GLY A 192 -7.06 7.89 -0.63
N LEU A 193 -6.03 7.31 -1.28
CA LEU A 193 -5.78 5.87 -1.30
C LEU A 193 -5.19 5.39 0.04
N LEU A 194 -4.48 6.28 0.74
CA LEU A 194 -4.11 6.05 2.14
C LEU A 194 -5.18 6.59 3.06
N ARG A 195 -5.71 5.74 3.94
CA ARG A 195 -6.41 6.24 5.11
C ARG A 195 -5.38 6.95 5.98
N LYS A 196 -5.53 8.27 6.19
CA LYS A 196 -4.75 9.00 7.20
C LYS A 196 -4.95 8.32 8.54
N ARG A 197 -3.87 7.76 9.08
CA ARG A 197 -3.86 7.02 10.32
C ARG A 197 -2.92 7.76 11.26
N GLU A 198 -3.50 8.52 12.17
CA GLU A 198 -2.75 9.18 13.24
C GLU A 198 -2.90 8.39 14.53
N ILE A 199 -1.89 8.47 15.40
CA ILE A 199 -1.99 8.00 16.77
C ILE A 199 -2.83 9.04 17.54
N THR A 200 -3.95 8.60 18.09
CA THR A 200 -4.87 9.47 18.85
C THR A 200 -5.24 8.80 20.16
N THR A 201 -5.85 9.54 21.09
CA THR A 201 -6.37 8.95 22.35
C THR A 201 -7.39 7.83 22.11
N LYS A 202 -8.14 7.88 21.01
CA LYS A 202 -9.11 6.84 20.62
C LYS A 202 -8.46 5.66 19.88
N MET A 203 -7.33 5.88 19.23
CA MET A 203 -6.58 4.89 18.45
C MET A 203 -5.08 5.02 18.78
N PRO A 204 -4.66 4.54 19.96
CA PRO A 204 -3.38 4.93 20.55
C PRO A 204 -2.19 4.06 20.13
N PHE A 205 -2.42 2.89 19.53
CA PHE A 205 -1.36 1.88 19.43
C PHE A 205 -0.44 2.04 18.22
N TRP A 206 -0.98 2.40 17.07
CA TRP A 206 -0.16 2.53 15.86
C TRP A 206 -0.81 3.37 14.75
N ALA A 207 0.06 3.87 13.89
CA ALA A 207 -0.25 4.56 12.65
C ALA A 207 0.56 3.90 11.53
N GLY A 208 -0.10 3.52 10.43
CA GLY A 208 0.59 2.83 9.34
C GLY A 208 -0.32 1.95 8.49
N VAL A 209 0.24 1.20 7.56
CA VAL A 209 -0.50 0.28 6.69
C VAL A 209 0.12 -1.11 6.73
N ILE A 210 -0.73 -2.13 6.60
CA ILE A 210 -0.35 -3.55 6.47
C ILE A 210 -0.70 -3.95 5.04
N TRP A 211 0.16 -4.75 4.44
CA TRP A 211 0.00 -5.35 3.12
C TRP A 211 0.35 -6.83 3.21
#